data_AF-A0A497GTJ6-F1
#
_entry.id   AF-A0A497GTJ6-F1
#
_cell.length_a   1.000
_cell.length_b   1.000
_cell.length_c   1.000
_cell.angle_alpha   90.00
_cell.angle_beta   90.00
_cell.angle_gamma   90.00
#
_symmetry.space_group_name_H-M   'P 1'
#
loop_
_entity.id
_entity.type
_entity.pdbx_description
1 polymer ?
#
loop_
_entity_poly.entity_id
_entity_poly.type
_entity_poly.pdbx_seq_one_letter_code
_entity_poly.pdbx_strand_id
1 'polypeptide(L)'
;MFKFWYLVLSLEEGWSLKRSEIRIRCPFCGVEIPPSDRCPVCGNSLVLGEHYVRCPKCGRMTYLANFCIHCGGSLHLYLMPIRLKTLANLLEYVPSDRLDEIKALINNELEEAIRQENLLEESIKRINAELEDMLTHPVEGLKGLGDYLKKIDRLRMEKTTLEQVMSELRKAIEEVRKLLAQ
;
A
#
# COMPACT_ATOMS: atom_id res chain seq x y z
N MET A 1 13.04 2.90 -12.94
CA MET A 1 12.89 2.24 -11.61
C MET A 1 13.78 2.99 -10.61
N PHE A 2 13.41 3.10 -9.33
CA PHE A 2 14.17 3.71 -8.21
C PHE A 2 13.88 5.15 -7.74
N LYS A 3 12.98 5.95 -8.34
CA LYS A 3 12.85 7.37 -7.93
C LYS A 3 12.36 7.63 -6.48
N PHE A 4 11.53 6.76 -5.89
CA PHE A 4 10.93 7.05 -4.57
C PHE A 4 11.91 6.88 -3.39
N TRP A 5 12.77 5.85 -3.43
CA TRP A 5 13.85 5.70 -2.43
C TRP A 5 15.02 6.64 -2.71
N TYR A 6 15.28 7.00 -3.97
CA TYR A 6 16.29 8.00 -4.29
C TYR A 6 15.89 9.38 -3.76
N LEU A 7 14.63 9.81 -3.83
CA LEU A 7 14.24 11.14 -3.34
C LEU A 7 14.42 11.30 -1.82
N VAL A 8 14.08 10.28 -1.03
CA VAL A 8 14.29 10.28 0.43
C VAL A 8 15.78 10.17 0.80
N LEU A 9 16.62 9.65 -0.11
CA LEU A 9 18.08 9.55 0.06
C LEU A 9 18.87 10.68 -0.64
N SER A 10 18.24 11.56 -1.44
CA SER A 10 18.93 12.59 -2.24
C SER A 10 18.76 14.00 -1.68
N LEU A 11 18.13 14.15 -0.51
CA LEU A 11 18.23 15.35 0.27
C LEU A 11 19.57 15.34 1.03
N GLU A 12 20.56 15.85 0.31
CA GLU A 12 21.78 16.53 0.77
C GLU A 12 23.07 15.72 1.01
N GLU A 13 24.04 16.06 0.15
CA GLU A 13 25.44 16.28 0.48
C GLU A 13 25.61 16.77 1.94
N GLY A 14 25.97 15.88 2.87
CA GLY A 14 26.41 16.31 4.21
C GLY A 14 26.24 15.31 5.35
N TRP A 15 25.29 14.39 5.28
CA TRP A 15 25.12 13.35 6.32
C TRP A 15 25.62 12.00 5.83
N SER A 16 26.89 11.71 6.11
CA SER A 16 27.44 10.35 6.05
C SER A 16 26.96 9.53 7.27
N LEU A 17 25.66 9.35 7.46
CA LEU A 17 25.18 8.25 8.30
C LEU A 17 25.30 6.99 7.46
N LYS A 18 26.41 6.26 7.64
CA LYS A 18 26.55 4.96 6.99
C LYS A 18 25.39 4.09 7.48
N ARG A 19 24.72 3.39 6.56
CA ARG A 19 23.61 2.47 6.86
C ARG A 19 23.95 1.45 7.98
N SER A 20 25.23 1.23 8.23
CA SER A 20 25.81 0.41 9.31
C SER A 20 25.76 0.99 10.73
N GLU A 21 25.52 2.30 10.89
CA GLU A 21 25.56 3.02 12.18
C GLU A 21 24.18 3.20 12.82
N ILE A 22 23.11 3.11 12.02
CA ILE A 22 21.75 3.08 12.53
C ILE A 22 21.56 1.72 13.25
N ARG A 23 20.97 1.74 14.44
CA ARG A 23 20.56 0.53 15.18
C ARG A 23 19.03 0.58 15.35
N ILE A 24 18.35 -0.48 14.94
CA ILE A 24 16.92 -0.69 15.12
C ILE A 24 16.71 -1.82 16.11
N ARG A 25 15.69 -1.69 16.98
CA ARG A 25 15.32 -2.76 17.91
C ARG A 25 14.33 -3.70 17.23
N CYS A 26 14.65 -4.99 17.18
CA CYS A 26 13.74 -6.01 16.66
C CYS A 26 12.47 -6.06 17.51
N PRO A 27 11.27 -5.84 16.95
CA PRO A 27 10.04 -5.84 17.72
C PRO A 27 9.62 -7.23 18.24
N PHE A 28 10.21 -8.31 17.70
CA PHE A 28 9.86 -9.69 18.04
C PHE A 28 10.74 -10.32 19.12
N CYS A 29 12.03 -9.98 19.15
CA CYS A 29 12.96 -10.56 20.13
C CYS A 29 13.74 -9.51 20.93
N GLY A 30 13.50 -8.21 20.68
CA GLY A 30 14.08 -7.11 21.44
C GLY A 30 15.55 -6.80 21.15
N VAL A 31 16.22 -7.55 20.26
CA VAL A 31 17.64 -7.34 19.96
C VAL A 31 17.86 -6.09 19.10
N GLU A 32 18.92 -5.34 19.39
CA GLU A 32 19.34 -4.17 18.61
C GLU A 32 20.28 -4.59 17.47
N ILE A 33 19.92 -4.24 16.25
CA ILE A 33 20.55 -4.72 15.02
C ILE A 33 20.60 -3.63 13.97
N PRO A 34 21.54 -3.69 13.01
CA PRO A 34 21.55 -2.76 11.89
C PRO A 34 20.29 -2.92 11.03
N PRO A 35 19.85 -1.85 10.32
CA PRO A 35 18.77 -1.91 9.35
C PRO A 35 19.00 -3.04 8.36
N SER A 36 18.16 -4.06 8.47
CA SER A 36 18.22 -5.27 7.66
C SER A 36 16.80 -5.76 7.41
N ASP A 37 16.58 -6.48 6.32
CA ASP A 37 15.24 -6.97 5.99
C ASP A 37 14.80 -8.07 6.96
N ARG A 38 15.75 -8.76 7.62
CA ARG A 38 15.50 -9.84 8.57
C ARG A 38 16.39 -9.74 9.80
N CYS A 39 15.82 -10.10 10.94
CA CYS A 39 16.53 -10.28 12.18
C CYS A 39 17.51 -11.45 12.05
N PRO A 40 18.83 -11.23 12.26
CA PRO A 40 19.81 -12.31 12.23
C PRO A 40 19.67 -13.25 13.44
N VAL A 41 18.95 -12.84 14.50
CA VAL A 41 18.79 -13.63 15.73
C VAL A 41 17.52 -14.48 15.69
N CYS A 42 16.36 -13.89 15.38
CA CYS A 42 15.08 -14.61 15.38
C CYS A 42 14.55 -14.95 13.98
N GLY A 43 15.23 -14.51 12.91
CA GLY A 43 14.83 -14.77 11.52
C GLY A 43 13.63 -13.96 11.03
N ASN A 44 12.93 -13.23 11.91
CA ASN A 44 11.75 -12.44 11.56
C ASN A 44 12.09 -11.21 10.73
N SER A 45 11.25 -10.90 9.74
CA SER A 45 11.37 -9.70 8.92
C SER A 45 11.22 -8.43 9.78
N LEU A 46 12.10 -7.44 9.58
CA LEU A 46 12.19 -6.23 10.40
C LEU A 46 11.66 -4.96 9.75
N VAL A 47 11.22 -5.07 8.51
CA VAL A 47 10.52 -3.97 7.86
C VAL A 47 9.27 -3.69 8.71
N LEU A 48 9.08 -2.46 9.18
CA LEU A 48 8.02 -2.14 10.15
C LEU A 48 6.66 -2.09 9.43
N GLY A 49 5.75 -3.01 9.79
CA GLY A 49 4.32 -3.00 9.48
C GLY A 49 3.84 -3.83 8.27
N GLU A 50 3.07 -4.89 8.52
CA GLU A 50 2.10 -5.54 7.59
C GLU A 50 2.62 -6.04 6.22
N HIS A 51 3.58 -6.97 6.23
CA HIS A 51 4.18 -7.45 4.97
C HIS A 51 3.31 -8.34 4.12
N TYR A 52 2.19 -8.88 4.59
CA TYR A 52 1.37 -9.77 3.77
C TYR A 52 0.05 -9.11 3.42
N VAL A 53 -0.10 -8.80 2.13
CA VAL A 53 -1.35 -8.32 1.57
C VAL A 53 -1.96 -9.40 0.70
N ARG A 54 -3.29 -9.43 0.64
CA ARG A 54 -3.98 -10.27 -0.33
C ARG A 54 -3.90 -9.59 -1.69
N CYS A 55 -3.35 -10.25 -2.71
CA CYS A 55 -3.30 -9.67 -4.04
C CYS A 55 -4.73 -9.53 -4.60
N PRO A 56 -5.21 -8.33 -5.01
CA PRO A 56 -6.56 -8.17 -5.53
C PRO A 56 -6.77 -8.95 -6.84
N LYS A 57 -5.73 -9.07 -7.67
CA LYS A 57 -5.78 -9.77 -8.97
C LYS A 57 -5.90 -11.29 -8.85
N CYS A 58 -5.20 -11.92 -7.90
CA CYS A 58 -5.11 -13.39 -7.84
C CYS A 58 -5.56 -14.00 -6.51
N GLY A 59 -5.88 -13.18 -5.51
CA GLY A 59 -6.37 -13.59 -4.20
C GLY A 59 -5.36 -14.27 -3.29
N ARG A 60 -4.13 -14.54 -3.74
CA ARG A 60 -3.07 -15.12 -2.91
C ARG A 60 -2.47 -14.08 -1.98
N MET A 61 -2.13 -14.51 -0.77
CA MET A 61 -1.30 -13.71 0.13
C MET A 61 0.10 -13.56 -0.49
N THR A 62 0.60 -12.35 -0.54
CA THR A 62 1.90 -12.01 -1.12
C THR A 62 2.59 -11.01 -0.23
N TYR A 63 3.93 -10.95 -0.30
CA TYR A 63 4.61 -9.85 0.35
C TYR A 63 4.22 -8.52 -0.31
N LEU A 64 4.10 -7.47 0.49
CA LEU A 64 3.85 -6.11 0.03
C LEU A 64 5.11 -5.58 -0.67
N ALA A 65 4.97 -5.33 -1.97
CA ALA A 65 5.99 -4.75 -2.83
C ALA A 65 5.30 -4.01 -3.99
N ASN A 66 6.01 -3.74 -5.08
CA ASN A 66 5.38 -3.14 -6.27
C ASN A 66 4.46 -4.12 -7.01
N PHE A 67 4.80 -5.42 -7.01
CA PHE A 67 4.08 -6.46 -7.75
C PHE A 67 3.93 -7.74 -6.93
N CYS A 68 2.83 -8.44 -7.13
CA CYS A 68 2.58 -9.75 -6.54
C CYS A 68 3.49 -10.81 -7.15
N ILE A 69 4.15 -11.60 -6.30
CA ILE A 69 5.06 -12.66 -6.75
C ILE A 69 4.39 -13.82 -7.49
N HIS A 70 3.10 -14.01 -7.28
CA HIS A 70 2.38 -15.14 -7.83
C HIS A 70 1.74 -14.85 -9.18
N CYS A 71 1.49 -13.58 -9.51
CA CYS A 71 0.74 -13.20 -10.72
C CYS A 71 1.21 -11.92 -11.42
N GLY A 72 2.23 -11.24 -10.87
CA GLY A 72 2.73 -9.96 -11.40
C GLY A 72 1.74 -8.80 -11.28
N GLY A 73 0.61 -8.96 -10.57
CA GLY A 73 -0.37 -7.90 -10.38
C GLY A 73 0.21 -6.74 -9.57
N SER A 74 -0.11 -5.50 -9.96
CA SER A 74 0.32 -4.31 -9.23
C SER A 74 -0.24 -4.32 -7.81
N LEU A 75 0.61 -3.95 -6.85
CA LEU A 75 0.27 -3.76 -5.45
C LEU A 75 0.43 -2.29 -5.03
N HIS A 76 0.60 -1.39 -6.00
CA HIS A 76 0.83 0.03 -5.77
C HIS A 76 -0.25 0.68 -4.89
N LEU A 77 -1.50 0.23 -5.05
CA LEU A 77 -2.66 0.65 -4.26
C LEU A 77 -2.49 0.49 -2.74
N TYR A 78 -1.73 -0.51 -2.28
CA TYR A 78 -1.39 -0.67 -0.86
C TYR A 78 -0.29 0.28 -0.40
N LEU A 79 0.59 0.69 -1.31
CA LEU A 79 1.73 1.55 -0.98
C LEU A 79 1.30 3.01 -0.83
N MET A 80 0.22 3.43 -1.48
CA MET A 80 -0.20 4.83 -1.49
C MET A 80 -0.58 5.39 -0.11
N PRO A 81 -1.43 4.73 0.71
CA PRO A 81 -1.72 5.21 2.05
C PRO A 81 -0.45 5.32 2.90
N ILE A 82 0.49 4.37 2.75
CA ILE A 82 1.76 4.35 3.47
C ILE A 82 2.63 5.54 3.07
N ARG A 83 2.72 5.84 1.76
CA ARG A 83 3.50 6.97 1.25
C ARG A 83 2.95 8.30 1.74
N LEU A 84 1.64 8.49 1.66
CA LEU A 84 0.97 9.68 2.17
C LEU A 84 1.28 9.91 3.66
N LYS A 85 1.10 8.88 4.49
CA LYS A 85 1.43 8.94 5.93
C LYS A 85 2.92 9.23 6.17
N THR A 86 3.80 8.62 5.39
CA THR A 86 5.25 8.84 5.52
C THR A 86 5.62 10.28 5.18
N LEU A 87 5.10 10.82 4.07
CA LEU A 87 5.38 12.20 3.66
C LEU A 87 4.77 13.22 4.62
N ALA A 88 3.57 12.95 5.15
CA ALA A 88 2.95 13.75 6.20
C ALA A 88 3.85 13.86 7.43
N ASN A 89 4.41 12.75 7.90
CA ASN A 89 5.31 12.75 9.06
C ASN A 89 6.59 13.56 8.83
N LEU A 90 7.05 13.73 7.57
CA LEU A 90 8.23 14.54 7.29
C LEU A 90 8.01 16.02 7.59
N LEU A 91 6.78 16.53 7.57
CA LEU A 91 6.48 17.93 7.89
C LEU A 91 6.92 18.31 9.31
N GLU A 92 6.98 17.35 10.25
CA GLU A 92 7.42 17.60 11.62
C GLU A 92 8.94 17.84 11.74
N TYR A 93 9.73 17.35 10.80
CA TYR A 93 11.20 17.30 10.89
C TYR A 93 11.91 18.15 9.83
N VAL A 94 11.15 18.75 8.91
CA VAL A 94 11.68 19.51 7.77
C VAL A 94 12.01 20.95 8.19
N PRO A 95 13.20 21.47 7.83
CA PRO A 95 13.55 22.89 8.01
C PRO A 95 12.55 23.85 7.37
N SER A 96 12.32 25.01 7.99
CA SER A 96 11.27 25.95 7.56
C SER A 96 11.45 26.49 6.14
N ASP A 97 12.70 26.57 5.66
CA ASP A 97 13.06 27.01 4.30
C ASP A 97 12.75 25.96 3.21
N ARG A 98 12.51 24.70 3.60
CA ARG A 98 12.14 23.58 2.70
C ARG A 98 10.67 23.19 2.81
N LEU A 99 9.92 23.85 3.69
CA LEU A 99 8.53 23.52 3.99
C LEU A 99 7.63 23.59 2.75
N ASP A 100 7.79 24.63 1.92
CA ASP A 100 6.99 24.81 0.70
C ASP A 100 7.26 23.72 -0.34
N GLU A 101 8.51 23.28 -0.49
CA GLU A 101 8.89 22.20 -1.40
C GLU A 101 8.25 20.88 -0.95
N ILE A 102 8.32 20.57 0.35
CA ILE A 102 7.71 19.36 0.90
C ILE A 102 6.18 19.42 0.83
N LYS A 103 5.55 20.57 1.12
CA LYS A 103 4.11 20.77 0.93
C LYS A 103 3.71 20.55 -0.53
N ALA A 104 4.49 21.01 -1.51
CA ALA A 104 4.24 20.76 -2.92
C ALA A 104 4.35 19.28 -3.30
N LEU A 105 5.35 18.55 -2.76
CA LEU A 105 5.46 17.10 -2.96
C LEU A 105 4.27 16.34 -2.37
N ILE A 106 3.85 16.69 -1.16
CA ILE A 106 2.68 16.09 -0.51
C ILE A 106 1.41 16.37 -1.32
N ASN A 107 1.24 17.60 -1.83
CA ASN A 107 0.10 17.94 -2.68
C ASN A 107 0.05 17.07 -3.95
N ASN A 108 1.17 16.86 -4.63
CA ASN A 108 1.22 16.00 -5.83
C ASN A 108 0.82 14.54 -5.50
N GLU A 109 1.32 14.01 -4.39
CA GLU A 109 0.99 12.64 -3.96
C GLU A 109 -0.46 12.54 -3.48
N LEU A 110 -1.02 13.59 -2.89
CA LEU A 110 -2.42 13.70 -2.51
C LEU A 110 -3.33 13.70 -3.74
N GLU A 111 -3.00 14.47 -4.78
CA GLU A 111 -3.75 14.46 -6.05
C GLU A 111 -3.75 13.09 -6.72
N GLU A 112 -2.60 12.40 -6.73
CA GLU A 112 -2.53 11.04 -7.27
C GLU A 112 -3.35 10.07 -6.40
N ALA A 113 -3.34 10.21 -5.08
CA ALA A 113 -4.15 9.40 -4.19
C ALA A 113 -5.65 9.57 -4.44
N ILE A 114 -6.12 10.81 -4.62
CA ILE A 114 -7.52 11.10 -4.96
C ILE A 114 -7.88 10.48 -6.32
N ARG A 115 -6.99 10.56 -7.31
CA ARG A 115 -7.19 9.91 -8.62
C ARG A 115 -7.36 8.40 -8.46
N GLN A 116 -6.52 7.76 -7.66
CA GLN A 116 -6.56 6.32 -7.45
C GLN A 116 -7.77 5.88 -6.62
N GLU A 117 -8.23 6.70 -5.67
CA GLU A 117 -9.48 6.49 -4.96
C GLU A 117 -10.67 6.38 -5.94
N ASN A 118 -10.78 7.31 -6.90
CA ASN A 118 -11.85 7.27 -7.91
C ASN A 118 -11.79 5.99 -8.77
N LEU A 119 -10.59 5.58 -9.19
CA LEU A 119 -10.40 4.34 -9.95
C LEU A 119 -10.75 3.08 -9.16
N LEU A 120 -10.47 3.06 -7.86
CA LEU A 120 -10.87 1.99 -6.95
C LEU A 120 -12.39 1.94 -6.81
N GLU A 121 -13.05 3.08 -6.65
CA GLU A 121 -14.51 3.16 -6.55
C GLU A 121 -15.19 2.63 -7.84
N GLU A 122 -14.70 3.03 -9.01
CA GLU A 122 -15.19 2.50 -10.29
C GLU A 122 -14.99 0.99 -10.41
N SER A 123 -13.84 0.48 -9.96
CA SER A 123 -13.54 -0.96 -9.97
C SER A 123 -14.50 -1.74 -9.08
N ILE A 124 -14.77 -1.25 -7.87
CA ILE A 124 -15.74 -1.84 -6.94
C ILE A 124 -17.15 -1.82 -7.55
N LYS A 125 -17.57 -0.72 -8.19
CA LYS A 125 -18.87 -0.62 -8.89
C LYS A 125 -18.99 -1.67 -10.00
N ARG A 126 -17.94 -1.86 -10.83
CA ARG A 126 -17.95 -2.90 -11.87
C ARG A 126 -18.07 -4.31 -11.30
N ILE A 127 -17.31 -4.62 -10.24
CA ILE A 127 -17.39 -5.92 -9.57
C ILE A 127 -18.79 -6.15 -8.96
N ASN A 128 -19.41 -5.11 -8.38
CA ASN A 128 -20.77 -5.21 -7.87
C ASN A 128 -21.78 -5.53 -8.98
N ALA A 129 -21.72 -4.81 -10.10
CA ALA A 129 -22.60 -5.06 -11.24
C ALA A 129 -22.43 -6.49 -11.79
N GLU A 130 -21.19 -6.98 -11.88
CA GLU A 130 -20.91 -8.36 -12.32
C GLU A 130 -21.43 -9.40 -11.31
N LEU A 131 -21.28 -9.15 -10.01
CA LEU A 131 -21.84 -10.02 -8.98
C LEU A 131 -23.38 -10.06 -9.03
N GLU A 132 -24.02 -8.91 -9.22
CA GLU A 132 -25.49 -8.80 -9.36
C GLU A 132 -25.99 -9.54 -10.59
N ASP A 133 -25.34 -9.35 -11.75
CA ASP A 133 -25.67 -10.05 -12.98
C ASP A 133 -25.56 -11.58 -12.82
N MET A 134 -24.46 -12.06 -12.23
CA MET A 134 -24.30 -13.49 -11.97
C MET A 134 -25.41 -14.01 -11.05
N LEU A 135 -25.67 -13.33 -9.93
CA LEU A 135 -26.67 -13.77 -8.95
C LEU A 135 -28.11 -13.76 -9.50
N THR A 136 -28.40 -12.92 -10.49
CA THR A 136 -29.72 -12.83 -11.13
C THR A 136 -29.88 -13.79 -12.32
N HIS A 137 -28.76 -14.20 -12.96
CA HIS A 137 -28.73 -15.15 -14.06
C HIS A 137 -27.91 -16.41 -13.70
N PRO A 138 -28.41 -17.26 -12.77
CA PRO A 138 -27.66 -18.43 -12.30
C PRO A 138 -27.54 -19.51 -13.40
N VAL A 139 -26.43 -20.27 -13.36
CA VAL A 139 -26.23 -21.43 -14.24
C VAL A 139 -27.23 -22.54 -13.92
N GLU A 140 -27.87 -23.08 -14.95
CA GLU A 140 -28.77 -24.23 -14.85
C GLU A 140 -27.99 -25.56 -14.87
N GLY A 141 -28.23 -26.41 -13.87
CA GLY A 141 -27.64 -27.75 -13.77
C GLY A 141 -26.22 -27.79 -13.22
N LEU A 142 -25.68 -29.00 -13.05
CA LEU A 142 -24.37 -29.23 -12.41
C LEU A 142 -23.17 -28.88 -13.32
N LYS A 143 -23.39 -28.85 -14.64
CA LYS A 143 -22.32 -28.59 -15.61
C LYS A 143 -21.96 -27.10 -15.56
N GLY A 144 -20.75 -26.78 -15.09
CA GLY A 144 -20.27 -25.40 -14.98
C GLY A 144 -20.56 -24.71 -13.64
N LEU A 145 -21.36 -25.32 -12.76
CA LEU A 145 -21.64 -24.80 -11.41
C LEU A 145 -20.35 -24.56 -10.61
N GLY A 146 -19.38 -25.47 -10.73
CA GLY A 146 -18.09 -25.34 -10.03
C GLY A 146 -17.28 -24.10 -10.46
N ASP A 147 -17.25 -23.78 -11.74
CA ASP A 147 -16.51 -22.61 -12.24
C ASP A 147 -17.27 -21.31 -11.97
N TYR A 148 -18.60 -21.36 -12.02
CA TYR A 148 -19.47 -20.28 -11.61
C TYR A 148 -19.25 -19.88 -10.14
N LEU A 149 -19.24 -20.85 -9.22
CA LEU A 149 -18.98 -20.60 -7.79
C LEU A 149 -17.57 -20.03 -7.54
N LYS A 150 -16.54 -20.61 -8.18
CA LYS A 150 -15.16 -20.09 -8.09
C LYS A 150 -15.06 -18.64 -8.55
N LYS A 151 -15.81 -18.26 -9.58
CA LYS A 151 -15.84 -16.89 -10.10
C LYS A 151 -16.49 -15.94 -9.10
N ILE A 152 -17.64 -16.31 -8.52
CA ILE A 152 -18.29 -15.52 -7.45
C ILE A 152 -17.33 -15.31 -6.27
N ASP A 153 -16.69 -16.37 -5.79
CA ASP A 153 -15.78 -16.30 -4.65
C ASP A 153 -14.59 -15.38 -4.95
N ARG A 154 -14.06 -15.43 -6.18
CA ARG A 154 -13.00 -14.51 -6.61
C ARG A 154 -13.48 -13.07 -6.61
N LEU A 155 -14.63 -12.77 -7.21
CA LEU A 155 -15.16 -11.40 -7.30
C LEU A 155 -15.46 -10.83 -5.92
N ARG A 156 -16.04 -11.62 -5.01
CA ARG A 156 -16.27 -11.23 -3.61
C ARG A 156 -14.97 -10.91 -2.89
N MET A 157 -13.98 -11.78 -3.03
CA MET A 157 -12.65 -11.58 -2.44
C MET A 157 -11.99 -10.31 -2.97
N GLU A 158 -12.03 -10.09 -4.29
CA GLU A 158 -11.46 -8.91 -4.93
C GLU A 158 -12.15 -7.64 -4.44
N LYS A 159 -13.49 -7.62 -4.41
CA LYS A 159 -14.29 -6.52 -3.86
C LYS A 159 -13.87 -6.17 -2.43
N THR A 160 -13.91 -7.13 -1.51
CA THR A 160 -13.57 -6.90 -0.09
C THR A 160 -12.14 -6.36 0.06
N THR A 161 -11.23 -6.87 -0.77
CA THR A 161 -9.83 -6.44 -0.77
C THR A 161 -9.69 -4.97 -1.21
N LEU A 162 -10.39 -4.57 -2.28
CA LEU A 162 -10.37 -3.18 -2.76
C LEU A 162 -11.09 -2.23 -1.80
N GLU A 163 -12.18 -2.65 -1.17
CA GLU A 163 -12.90 -1.86 -0.15
C GLU A 163 -12.03 -1.55 1.07
N GLN A 164 -11.23 -2.52 1.53
CA GLN A 164 -10.27 -2.32 2.61
C GLN A 164 -9.21 -1.27 2.24
N VAL A 165 -8.63 -1.39 1.05
CA VAL A 165 -7.62 -0.44 0.56
C VAL A 165 -8.21 0.96 0.42
N MET A 166 -9.41 1.07 -0.14
CA MET A 166 -10.11 2.34 -0.30
C MET A 166 -10.38 3.00 1.05
N SER A 167 -10.73 2.23 2.08
CA SER A 167 -10.91 2.75 3.45
C SER A 167 -9.61 3.33 4.00
N GLU A 168 -8.49 2.62 3.88
CA GLU A 168 -7.19 3.10 4.37
C GLU A 168 -6.67 4.29 3.58
N LEU A 169 -6.90 4.32 2.26
CA LEU A 169 -6.53 5.45 1.41
C LEU A 169 -7.32 6.71 1.79
N ARG A 170 -8.64 6.60 2.00
CA ARG A 170 -9.49 7.70 2.46
C ARG A 170 -9.02 8.30 3.78
N LYS A 171 -8.66 7.44 4.75
CA LYS A 171 -8.10 7.90 6.03
C LYS A 171 -6.81 8.70 5.84
N ALA A 172 -5.88 8.16 5.05
CA ALA A 172 -4.61 8.83 4.77
C ALA A 172 -4.80 10.17 4.03
N ILE A 173 -5.69 10.23 3.04
CA ILE A 173 -6.05 11.46 2.32
C ILE A 173 -6.58 12.52 3.31
N GLU A 174 -7.50 12.14 4.20
CA GLU A 174 -8.10 13.05 5.16
C GLU A 174 -7.09 13.57 6.20
N GLU A 175 -6.20 12.70 6.69
CA GLU A 175 -5.10 13.08 7.58
C GLU A 175 -4.18 14.11 6.92
N VAL A 176 -3.76 13.85 5.67
CA VAL A 176 -2.88 14.75 4.92
C VAL A 176 -3.55 16.09 4.62
N ARG A 177 -4.83 16.10 4.26
CA ARG A 177 -5.60 17.34 4.03
C ARG A 177 -5.62 18.24 5.26
N LYS A 178 -5.84 17.67 6.44
CA LYS A 178 -5.84 18.42 7.70
C LYS A 178 -4.48 19.04 8.00
N LEU A 179 -3.40 18.33 7.70
CA LEU A 179 -2.04 18.82 7.90
C LEU A 179 -1.69 19.96 6.95
N LEU A 180 -2.10 19.87 5.68
CA LEU A 180 -1.82 20.92 4.70
C LEU A 180 -2.63 22.20 4.90
N ALA A 181 -3.77 22.12 5.58
CA ALA A 181 -4.60 23.27 5.92
C ALA A 181 -4.07 24.10 7.12
N GLN A 182 -3.01 23.62 7.80
CA GLN A 182 -2.30 24.31 8.88
C GLN A 182 -1.12 25.11 8.34
#